data_AF-A0A9J5ZLV1-F1
#
_entry.id   AF-A0A9J5ZLV1-F1
#
_cell.length_a   1.000
_cell.length_b   1.000
_cell.length_c   1.000
_cell.angle_alpha   90.00
_cell.angle_beta   90.00
_cell.angle_gamma   90.00
#
_symmetry.space_group_name_H-M   'P 1'
#
loop_
_entity.id
_entity.type
_entity.pdbx_description
1 polymer ?
#
loop_
_entity_poly.entity_id
_entity_poly.type
_entity_poly.pdbx_seq_one_letter_code
_entity_poly.pdbx_strand_id
1 'polypeptide(L)'
;MRPQDENSHIVFCHGMGLISDELYTSLEKNRRGEYTNIDPNNTGCANDFRNFKQMIRNINVEHVLKPFCANDDDPKDIYQMTGERRLLDDKLISLQREDKCDFDWRKHMRYWANDPEVQEALHVRKGIIESWIKCRRDISTGSHHNYTFTVDNVIPYHANLSVKGYRSLIYR
;
A
#
# COMPACT_ATOMS: atom_id res chain seq x y z
N MET A 1 6.54 1.58 3.73
CA MET A 1 6.42 2.80 2.91
C MET A 1 7.48 3.77 3.40
N ARG A 2 8.18 4.53 2.54
CA ARG A 2 9.26 5.42 3.04
C ARG A 2 8.65 6.66 3.70
N PRO A 3 9.36 7.34 4.61
CA PRO A 3 8.86 8.55 5.23
C PRO A 3 8.39 9.66 4.28
N GLN A 4 9.10 9.87 3.18
CA GLN A 4 8.74 10.86 2.17
C GLN A 4 7.49 10.45 1.39
N ASP A 5 7.27 9.15 1.19
CA ASP A 5 6.08 8.60 0.54
C ASP A 5 4.84 8.83 1.44
N GLU A 6 4.98 8.69 2.76
CA GLU A 6 3.91 8.95 3.74
C GLU A 6 3.52 10.43 3.82
N ASN A 7 4.48 11.34 3.73
CA ASN A 7 4.20 12.78 3.72
C ASN A 7 3.37 13.19 2.50
N SER A 8 3.72 12.67 1.31
CA SER A 8 2.97 12.95 0.08
C SER A 8 1.55 12.34 0.10
N HIS A 9 1.36 11.25 0.84
CA HIS A 9 0.11 10.52 0.91
C HIS A 9 -0.98 11.32 1.63
N ILE A 10 -0.67 12.01 2.72
CA ILE A 10 -1.64 12.84 3.45
C ILE A 10 -2.15 13.99 2.57
N VAL A 11 -1.22 14.68 1.90
CA VAL A 11 -1.56 15.75 0.95
C VAL A 11 -2.43 15.23 -0.19
N PHE A 12 -2.10 14.05 -0.73
CA PHE A 12 -2.91 13.40 -1.75
C PHE A 12 -4.33 13.07 -1.23
N CYS A 13 -4.45 12.47 -0.05
CA CYS A 13 -5.74 12.15 0.55
C CYS A 13 -6.61 13.40 0.75
N HIS A 14 -6.02 14.51 1.19
CA HIS A 14 -6.72 15.78 1.32
C HIS A 14 -7.16 16.33 -0.04
N GLY A 15 -6.27 16.38 -1.03
CA GLY A 15 -6.59 16.85 -2.39
C GLY A 15 -7.65 16.00 -3.10
N MET A 16 -7.77 14.72 -2.74
CA MET A 16 -8.82 13.82 -3.24
C MET A 16 -10.12 13.85 -2.41
N GLY A 17 -10.19 14.68 -1.36
CA GLY A 17 -11.36 14.78 -0.47
C GLY A 17 -11.58 13.56 0.42
N LEU A 18 -10.55 12.74 0.65
CA LEU A 18 -10.62 11.54 1.48
C LEU A 18 -10.54 11.86 2.98
N ILE A 19 -10.05 13.05 3.34
CA ILE A 19 -9.96 13.56 4.70
C ILE A 19 -10.45 15.01 4.77
N SER A 20 -10.92 15.45 5.94
CA SER A 20 -11.43 16.80 6.15
C SER A 20 -10.30 17.85 6.27
N ASP A 21 -10.62 19.10 5.96
CA ASP A 21 -9.73 20.25 6.15
C ASP A 21 -9.26 20.38 7.61
N GLU A 22 -10.16 20.10 8.57
CA GLU A 22 -9.86 20.12 10.00
C GLU A 22 -8.78 19.10 10.37
N LEU A 23 -8.93 17.85 9.90
CA LEU A 23 -7.98 16.78 10.17
C LEU A 23 -6.64 17.07 9.48
N TYR A 24 -6.66 17.53 8.23
CA TYR A 24 -5.45 17.92 7.50
C TYR A 24 -4.68 19.03 8.22
N THR A 25 -5.38 20.10 8.61
CA THR A 25 -4.77 21.25 9.31
C THR A 25 -4.19 20.83 10.66
N SER A 26 -4.87 19.94 11.40
CA SER A 26 -4.37 19.42 12.67
C SER A 26 -3.09 18.58 12.47
N LEU A 27 -3.08 17.73 11.44
CA LEU A 27 -1.92 16.93 11.06
C LEU A 27 -0.72 17.81 10.65
N GLU A 28 -0.92 18.83 9.81
CA GLU A 28 0.14 19.76 9.41
C GLU A 28 0.71 20.55 10.59
N LYS A 29 -0.16 21.14 11.42
CA LYS A 29 0.22 21.99 12.55
C LYS A 29 1.10 21.23 13.55
N ASN A 30 0.80 19.96 13.76
CA ASN A 30 1.53 19.13 14.71
C ASN A 30 2.88 18.62 14.18
N ARG A 31 3.09 18.61 12.84
CA ARG A 31 4.22 17.86 12.25
C ARG A 31 5.10 18.60 11.26
N ARG A 32 4.77 19.82 10.83
CA ARG A 32 5.58 20.59 9.86
C ARG A 32 5.99 19.77 8.61
N GLY A 33 5.19 18.78 8.23
CA GLY A 33 5.44 17.90 7.10
C GLY A 33 6.24 16.61 7.36
N GLU A 34 6.51 16.19 8.62
CA GLU A 34 7.16 14.90 8.93
C GLU A 34 6.24 13.95 9.76
N TYR A 35 5.64 12.97 9.10
CA TYR A 35 4.58 12.15 9.71
C TYR A 35 5.04 10.80 10.29
N THR A 36 6.30 10.44 10.10
CA THR A 36 6.80 9.08 10.42
C THR A 36 7.30 8.88 11.83
N ASN A 37 7.69 9.95 12.52
CA ASN A 37 8.18 9.86 13.90
C ASN A 37 7.12 10.42 14.86
N ILE A 38 6.18 9.57 15.29
CA ILE A 38 5.14 9.97 16.23
C ILE A 38 5.74 10.12 17.61
N ASP A 39 5.90 11.35 18.08
CA ASP A 39 6.20 11.62 19.48
C ASP A 39 5.07 11.01 20.33
N PRO A 40 5.36 9.96 21.13
CA PRO A 40 4.35 9.31 21.95
C PRO A 40 3.74 10.25 23.00
N ASN A 41 4.41 11.37 23.32
CA ASN A 41 3.90 12.38 24.24
C ASN A 41 2.89 13.34 23.60
N ASN A 42 2.83 13.42 22.26
CA ASN A 42 1.82 14.21 21.55
C ASN A 42 0.57 13.35 21.26
N THR A 43 -0.25 13.16 22.29
CA THR A 43 -1.47 12.34 22.23
C THR A 43 -2.48 12.85 21.21
N GLY A 44 -2.58 14.17 21.01
CA GLY A 44 -3.42 14.77 19.98
C GLY A 44 -3.01 14.33 18.58
N CYS A 45 -1.72 14.41 18.27
CA CYS A 45 -1.21 13.99 16.98
C CYS A 45 -1.30 12.47 16.76
N ALA A 46 -1.07 11.68 17.81
CA ALA A 46 -1.26 10.22 17.73
C ALA A 46 -2.72 9.85 17.42
N ASN A 47 -3.68 10.56 18.02
CA ASN A 47 -5.11 10.39 17.73
C ASN A 47 -5.47 10.84 16.32
N ASP A 48 -5.00 12.00 15.86
CA ASP A 48 -5.25 12.47 14.49
C ASP A 48 -4.72 11.50 13.44
N PHE A 49 -3.52 10.95 13.67
CA PHE A 49 -2.94 9.98 12.76
C PHE A 49 -3.67 8.63 12.78
N ARG A 50 -4.18 8.23 13.96
CA ARG A 50 -5.07 7.07 14.08
C ARG A 50 -6.38 7.28 13.30
N ASN A 51 -6.97 8.46 13.42
CA ASN A 51 -8.18 8.83 12.68
C ASN A 51 -7.92 8.81 11.16
N PHE A 52 -6.81 9.41 10.72
CA PHE A 52 -6.36 9.36 9.33
C PHE A 52 -6.30 7.92 8.81
N LYS A 53 -5.56 7.04 9.51
CA LYS A 53 -5.45 5.61 9.15
C LYS A 53 -6.80 4.91 9.07
N GLN A 54 -7.71 5.23 9.98
CA GLN A 54 -9.05 4.65 10.00
C GLN A 54 -9.89 5.09 8.79
N MET A 55 -9.81 6.36 8.39
CA MET A 55 -10.54 6.89 7.23
C MET A 55 -10.08 6.23 5.93
N ILE A 56 -8.77 6.01 5.77
CA ILE A 56 -8.22 5.45 4.54
C ILE A 56 -8.18 3.92 4.50
N ARG A 57 -8.59 3.22 5.57
CA ARG A 57 -8.42 1.76 5.74
C ARG A 57 -9.00 0.93 4.59
N ASN A 58 -10.11 1.36 4.03
CA ASN A 58 -10.85 0.63 2.99
C ASN A 58 -10.69 1.25 1.60
N ILE A 59 -9.71 2.14 1.43
CA ILE A 59 -9.41 2.80 0.16
C ILE A 59 -8.36 1.97 -0.57
N ASN A 60 -8.59 1.73 -1.86
CA ASN A 60 -7.58 1.09 -2.69
C ASN A 60 -6.44 2.08 -2.96
N VAL A 61 -5.29 1.85 -2.33
CA VAL A 61 -4.10 2.69 -2.44
C VAL A 61 -3.47 2.70 -3.84
N GLU A 62 -3.75 1.68 -4.66
CA GLU A 62 -3.30 1.65 -6.06
C GLU A 62 -4.24 2.47 -6.95
N HIS A 63 -5.54 2.53 -6.61
CA HIS A 63 -6.54 3.21 -7.43
C HIS A 63 -7.78 3.61 -6.61
N VAL A 64 -7.85 4.86 -6.15
CA VAL A 64 -8.88 5.34 -5.20
C VAL A 64 -10.33 5.16 -5.67
N LEU A 65 -10.58 5.13 -6.98
CA LEU A 65 -11.93 4.91 -7.54
C LEU A 65 -12.33 3.42 -7.64
N LYS A 66 -11.43 2.50 -7.33
CA LYS A 66 -11.68 1.05 -7.39
C LYS A 66 -11.94 0.51 -5.99
N PRO A 67 -12.74 -0.57 -5.85
CA PRO A 67 -12.90 -1.23 -4.56
C PRO A 67 -11.54 -1.70 -4.03
N PHE A 68 -11.40 -1.68 -2.71
CA PHE A 68 -10.31 -2.38 -2.04
C PHE A 68 -10.61 -3.88 -2.02
N CYS A 69 -9.76 -4.66 -2.67
CA CYS A 69 -9.81 -6.11 -2.71
C CYS A 69 -8.60 -6.66 -1.96
N ALA A 70 -8.86 -7.42 -0.90
CA ALA A 70 -7.82 -8.04 -0.10
C ALA A 70 -7.19 -9.21 -0.87
N ASN A 71 -5.86 -9.31 -0.86
CA ASN A 71 -5.16 -10.46 -1.41
C ASN A 71 -5.05 -11.58 -0.38
N ASP A 72 -4.99 -12.82 -0.86
CA ASP A 72 -4.71 -13.98 0.01
C ASP A 72 -3.33 -13.89 0.70
N ASP A 73 -2.38 -13.17 0.09
CA ASP A 73 -1.03 -12.93 0.64
C ASP A 73 -0.90 -11.61 1.41
N ASP A 74 -1.97 -10.80 1.49
CA ASP A 74 -1.94 -9.61 2.34
C ASP A 74 -1.81 -10.07 3.79
N PRO A 75 -0.82 -9.54 4.56
CA PRO A 75 -0.85 -9.72 5.99
C PRO A 75 -2.25 -9.36 6.44
N LYS A 76 -2.94 -10.28 7.14
CA LYS A 76 -4.12 -9.90 7.93
C LYS A 76 -3.63 -8.83 8.86
N ASP A 77 -3.86 -7.58 8.48
CA ASP A 77 -3.24 -6.46 9.16
C ASP A 77 -3.69 -6.53 10.62
N ILE A 78 -2.78 -6.27 11.54
CA ILE A 78 -2.98 -6.42 13.00
C ILE A 78 -4.14 -5.52 13.48
N TYR A 79 -4.57 -4.57 12.65
CA TYR A 79 -5.78 -3.76 12.79
C TYR A 79 -7.11 -4.50 12.56
N GLN A 80 -7.10 -5.81 12.28
CA GLN A 80 -8.31 -6.65 12.27
C GLN A 80 -8.79 -7.02 13.69
N MET A 81 -8.02 -6.72 14.74
CA MET A 81 -8.47 -6.89 16.13
C MET A 81 -8.83 -5.55 16.76
N THR A 82 -10.12 -5.20 16.72
CA THR A 82 -10.88 -4.70 17.90
C THR A 82 -12.31 -4.30 17.48
N GLY A 83 -13.30 -4.90 18.15
CA GLY A 83 -14.65 -4.34 18.28
C GLY A 83 -15.77 -5.15 17.65
N GLU A 84 -16.17 -6.24 18.31
CA GLU A 84 -17.49 -6.86 18.16
C GLU A 84 -18.59 -5.80 18.35
N ARG A 85 -19.21 -5.30 17.26
CA ARG A 85 -20.55 -4.64 17.27
C ARG A 85 -21.16 -4.25 15.90
N ARG A 86 -20.86 -4.92 14.77
CA ARG A 86 -21.48 -4.59 13.46
C ARG A 86 -21.80 -5.78 12.54
N LEU A 87 -22.25 -6.90 13.11
CA LEU A 87 -22.38 -8.19 12.41
C LEU A 87 -23.38 -8.26 11.23
N LEU A 88 -24.18 -7.23 10.94
CA LEU A 88 -25.16 -7.24 9.85
C LEU A 88 -24.78 -6.30 8.69
N ASP A 89 -24.39 -5.05 8.96
CA ASP A 89 -23.97 -4.12 7.91
C ASP A 89 -22.60 -4.45 7.32
N ASP A 90 -21.64 -4.89 8.15
CA ASP A 90 -20.31 -5.27 7.66
C ASP A 90 -20.39 -6.51 6.76
N LYS A 91 -21.35 -7.41 7.01
CA LYS A 91 -21.60 -8.60 6.19
C LYS A 91 -22.24 -8.25 4.84
N LEU A 92 -23.15 -7.27 4.81
CA LEU A 92 -23.73 -6.77 3.56
C LEU A 92 -22.69 -6.02 2.71
N ILE A 93 -21.84 -5.22 3.35
CA ILE A 93 -20.72 -4.50 2.71
C ILE A 93 -19.65 -5.47 2.21
N SER A 94 -19.36 -6.55 2.94
CA SER A 94 -18.41 -7.58 2.49
C SER A 94 -18.94 -8.34 1.28
N LEU A 95 -20.22 -8.74 1.30
CA LEU A 95 -20.86 -9.44 0.18
C LEU A 95 -20.93 -8.56 -1.09
N GLN A 96 -21.31 -7.28 -0.96
CA GLN A 96 -21.31 -6.34 -2.10
C GLN A 96 -19.91 -6.02 -2.64
N ARG A 97 -18.85 -6.25 -1.85
CA ARG A 97 -17.46 -6.04 -2.26
C ARG A 97 -16.87 -7.28 -2.93
N GLU A 98 -17.21 -8.47 -2.47
CA GLU A 98 -16.79 -9.73 -3.11
C GLU A 98 -17.23 -9.77 -4.58
N ASP A 99 -18.48 -9.37 -4.86
CA ASP A 99 -19.00 -9.26 -6.24
C ASP A 99 -18.21 -8.24 -7.10
N LYS A 100 -17.67 -7.18 -6.49
CA LYS A 100 -16.88 -6.14 -7.19
C LYS A 100 -15.39 -6.46 -7.28
N CYS A 101 -14.93 -7.45 -6.52
CA CYS A 101 -13.55 -7.94 -6.50
C CYS A 101 -13.37 -9.23 -7.32
N ASP A 102 -14.43 -9.67 -7.99
CA ASP A 102 -14.44 -10.88 -8.82
C ASP A 102 -13.42 -10.79 -9.99
N PHE A 103 -13.18 -9.57 -10.49
CA PHE A 103 -12.15 -9.30 -11.51
C PHE A 103 -10.81 -8.84 -10.93
N ASP A 104 -10.35 -9.46 -9.83
CA ASP A 104 -9.02 -9.16 -9.31
C ASP A 104 -7.93 -9.73 -10.24
N TRP A 105 -7.27 -8.83 -10.97
CA TRP A 105 -6.18 -9.16 -11.90
C TRP A 105 -5.04 -9.92 -11.20
N ARG A 106 -4.86 -9.74 -9.88
CA ARG A 106 -3.82 -10.43 -9.10
C ARG A 106 -4.09 -11.93 -9.03
N LYS A 107 -5.36 -12.34 -8.87
CA LYS A 107 -5.77 -13.75 -8.89
C LYS A 107 -5.59 -14.35 -10.28
N HIS A 108 -6.05 -13.65 -11.31
CA HIS A 108 -5.91 -14.07 -12.71
C HIS A 108 -4.44 -14.30 -13.09
N MET A 109 -3.55 -13.39 -12.70
CA MET A 109 -2.13 -13.51 -12.96
C MET A 109 -1.50 -14.71 -12.23
N ARG A 110 -1.92 -14.99 -10.98
CA ARG A 110 -1.48 -16.20 -10.26
C ARG A 110 -1.94 -17.46 -10.98
N TYR A 111 -3.20 -17.54 -11.43
CA TYR A 111 -3.69 -18.70 -12.17
C TYR A 111 -2.91 -18.90 -13.47
N TRP A 112 -2.79 -17.86 -14.28
CA TRP A 112 -2.09 -17.92 -15.56
C TRP A 112 -0.61 -18.29 -15.39
N ALA A 113 0.12 -17.68 -14.45
CA ALA A 113 1.55 -17.95 -14.25
C ALA A 113 1.84 -19.33 -13.62
N ASN A 114 0.83 -19.96 -13.01
CA ASN A 114 0.91 -21.30 -12.44
C ASN A 114 0.27 -22.38 -13.32
N ASP A 115 -0.24 -22.02 -14.49
CA ASP A 115 -0.72 -22.98 -15.47
C ASP A 115 0.48 -23.81 -16.00
N PRO A 116 0.42 -25.16 -15.95
CA PRO A 116 1.50 -26.02 -16.42
C PRO A 116 1.89 -25.80 -17.89
N GLU A 117 0.91 -25.54 -18.77
CA GLU A 117 1.15 -25.30 -20.19
C GLU A 117 1.88 -23.97 -20.40
N VAL A 118 1.50 -22.94 -19.63
CA VAL A 118 2.19 -21.64 -19.63
C VAL A 118 3.62 -21.78 -19.11
N GLN A 119 3.82 -22.53 -18.01
CA GLN A 119 5.15 -22.77 -17.45
C GLN A 119 6.06 -23.55 -18.42
N GLU A 120 5.51 -24.52 -19.15
CA GLU A 120 6.23 -25.25 -20.18
C GLU A 120 6.64 -24.34 -21.35
N ALA A 121 5.70 -23.52 -21.84
CA ALA A 121 5.95 -22.55 -22.91
C ALA A 121 7.00 -21.48 -22.53
N LEU A 122 7.05 -21.08 -21.25
CA LEU A 122 8.04 -20.16 -20.70
C LEU A 122 9.34 -20.84 -20.26
N HIS A 123 9.46 -22.16 -20.44
CA HIS A 123 10.62 -22.96 -20.05
C HIS A 123 10.99 -22.83 -18.56
N VAL A 124 9.98 -22.75 -17.68
CA VAL A 124 10.16 -22.70 -16.23
C VAL A 124 10.76 -24.03 -15.76
N ARG A 125 11.84 -23.95 -14.95
CA ARG A 125 12.50 -25.14 -14.41
C ARG A 125 11.62 -25.85 -13.39
N LYS A 126 11.21 -27.08 -13.70
CA LYS A 126 10.40 -27.93 -12.82
C LYS A 126 11.15 -28.24 -11.52
N GLY A 127 10.44 -28.21 -10.39
CA GLY A 127 10.97 -28.63 -9.07
C GLY A 127 11.75 -27.58 -8.27
N ILE A 128 11.92 -26.35 -8.77
CA ILE A 128 12.63 -25.27 -8.04
C ILE A 128 11.67 -24.36 -7.27
N ILE A 129 10.49 -24.11 -7.83
CA ILE A 129 9.48 -23.20 -7.26
C ILE A 129 8.16 -23.99 -7.20
N GLU A 130 7.53 -24.04 -6.03
CA GLU A 130 6.24 -24.71 -5.83
C GLU A 130 5.11 -23.97 -6.57
N SER A 131 5.00 -22.67 -6.35
CA SER A 131 4.06 -21.80 -7.05
C SER A 131 4.65 -20.42 -7.27
N TRP A 132 4.45 -19.87 -8.46
CA TRP A 132 4.77 -18.50 -8.76
C TRP A 132 3.84 -17.56 -7.96
N ILE A 133 4.46 -16.58 -7.31
CA ILE A 133 3.79 -15.49 -6.59
C ILE A 133 4.34 -14.17 -7.10
N LYS A 134 3.49 -13.14 -7.23
CA LYS A 134 3.90 -11.83 -7.74
C LYS A 134 4.97 -11.19 -6.88
N CYS A 135 4.67 -11.12 -5.58
CA CYS A 135 5.48 -10.44 -4.59
C CYS A 135 5.69 -11.40 -3.42
N ARG A 136 6.93 -11.85 -3.24
CA ARG A 136 7.31 -12.65 -2.09
C ARG A 136 7.42 -11.74 -0.86
N ARG A 137 6.29 -11.50 -0.18
CA ARG A 137 6.24 -10.55 0.93
C ARG A 137 6.84 -11.07 2.23
N ASP A 138 6.93 -12.37 2.43
CA ASP A 138 7.70 -13.06 3.45
C ASP A 138 9.20 -12.70 3.44
N ILE A 139 9.74 -12.27 2.29
CA ILE A 139 11.07 -11.63 2.20
C ILE A 139 11.04 -10.19 2.76
N SER A 140 9.90 -9.50 2.70
CA SER A 140 9.73 -8.10 3.12
C SER A 140 9.11 -7.89 4.51
N THR A 141 8.46 -8.90 5.09
CA THR A 141 7.76 -8.81 6.39
C THR A 141 8.32 -9.73 7.47
N GLY A 142 9.21 -10.66 7.09
CA GLY A 142 10.05 -11.41 8.02
C GLY A 142 11.44 -10.77 8.08
N SER A 143 11.94 -10.57 9.28
CA SER A 143 13.21 -9.92 9.63
C SER A 143 14.48 -10.57 9.02
N HIS A 144 14.38 -11.44 8.03
CA HIS A 144 15.43 -12.36 7.59
C HIS A 144 15.78 -12.33 6.10
N HIS A 145 15.14 -11.49 5.27
CA HIS A 145 15.68 -11.14 3.95
C HIS A 145 15.53 -9.62 3.68
N ASN A 146 16.03 -8.83 4.62
CA ASN A 146 15.95 -7.37 4.65
C ASN A 146 16.78 -6.76 3.51
N TYR A 147 16.14 -6.40 2.40
CA TYR A 147 16.73 -5.41 1.51
C TYR A 147 17.03 -4.15 2.32
N THR A 148 18.29 -3.75 2.35
CA THR A 148 18.70 -2.50 2.98
C THR A 148 18.40 -1.36 2.00
N PHE A 149 17.47 -0.49 2.39
CA PHE A 149 17.24 0.75 1.66
C PHE A 149 18.44 1.68 1.92
N THR A 150 19.31 1.83 0.92
CA THR A 150 20.50 2.70 0.99
C THR A 150 20.29 4.04 0.27
N VAL A 151 19.18 4.18 -0.45
CA VAL A 151 18.85 5.38 -1.25
C VAL A 151 17.47 5.89 -0.85
N ASP A 152 17.47 7.00 -0.11
CA ASP A 152 16.22 7.62 0.36
C ASP A 152 15.64 8.63 -0.63
N ASN A 153 16.49 9.26 -1.44
CA ASN A 153 16.09 10.29 -2.39
C ASN A 153 16.77 10.07 -3.75
N VAL A 154 15.95 10.02 -4.81
CA VAL A 154 16.40 9.84 -6.19
C VAL A 154 16.64 11.16 -6.94
N ILE A 155 16.23 12.30 -6.37
CA ILE A 155 16.38 13.63 -7.00
C ILE A 155 17.84 13.92 -7.39
N PRO A 156 18.87 13.69 -6.53
CA PRO A 156 20.26 13.96 -6.90
C PRO A 156 20.73 13.10 -8.08
N TYR A 157 20.22 11.87 -8.18
CA TYR A 157 20.55 10.95 -9.26
C TYR A 157 19.94 11.41 -10.58
N HIS A 158 18.65 11.77 -10.59
CA HIS A 158 18.00 12.32 -11.77
C HIS A 158 18.65 13.64 -12.21
N ALA A 159 19.03 14.51 -11.28
CA ALA A 159 19.74 15.75 -11.59
C ALA A 159 21.10 15.49 -12.26
N ASN A 160 21.90 14.58 -11.71
CA ASN A 160 23.20 14.19 -12.28
C ASN A 160 23.05 13.57 -13.69
N LEU A 161 22.07 12.69 -13.88
CA LEU A 161 21.79 12.09 -15.18
C LEU A 161 21.32 13.12 -16.21
N SER A 162 20.54 14.11 -15.78
CA SER A 162 20.04 15.18 -16.65
C SER A 162 21.20 16.05 -17.19
N VAL A 163 22.20 16.38 -16.36
CA VAL A 163 23.40 17.12 -16.79
C VAL A 163 24.21 16.35 -17.82
N LYS A 164 24.18 15.01 -17.78
CA LYS A 164 24.85 14.14 -18.75
C LYS A 164 24.06 13.94 -20.06
N GLY A 165 22.89 14.57 -20.20
CA GLY A 165 22.05 14.47 -21.39
C GLY A 165 21.07 13.31 -21.39
N TYR A 166 20.93 12.55 -20.30
CA TYR A 166 19.90 11.51 -20.21
C TYR A 166 18.53 12.12 -19.98
N ARG A 167 17.55 11.70 -20.79
CA ARG A 167 16.16 12.14 -20.66
C ARG A 167 15.46 11.31 -19.58
N SER A 168 14.80 11.99 -18.66
CA SER A 168 13.93 11.34 -17.66
C SER A 168 12.45 11.57 -18.02
N LEU A 169 11.62 10.57 -17.78
CA LEU A 169 10.16 10.68 -17.82
C LEU A 169 9.63 10.45 -16.40
N ILE A 170 9.00 11.48 -15.83
CA ILE A 170 8.29 11.39 -14.56
C ILE A 170 6.83 11.68 -14.89
N TYR A 171 5.97 10.68 -14.72
CA TYR A 171 4.53 10.82 -14.90
C TYR A 171 3.85 10.84 -13.54
N ARG A 172 2.86 11.73 -13.40
CA ARG A 172 2.04 11.89 -12.21
C ARG A 172 0.59 11.66 -12.58
#